data_AF-A0A140F9Z3-F1
#
_entry.id   AF-A0A140F9Z3-F1
#
_cell.length_a   1.000
_cell.length_b   1.000
_cell.length_c   1.000
_cell.angle_alpha   90.00
_cell.angle_beta   90.00
_cell.angle_gamma   90.00
#
_symmetry.space_group_name_H-M   'P 1'
#
loop_
_entity.id
_entity.type
_entity.pdbx_description
1 polymer ?
#
loop_
_entity_poly.entity_id
_entity_poly.type
_entity_poly.pdbx_seq_one_letter_code
_entity_poly.pdbx_strand_id
1 'polypeptide(L)'
;MLEIFRVVMTNCDDHQHLVVGGVAQVPMGIWRHVPERCAHWPAGTSLSSLHRGAPRAGVKRIAHAADGRFAVTDNYGDTREYAAVLTTCQSWLLTTQIECDETLFS
;
A
#
# COMPACT_ATOMS: atom_id res chain seq x y z
N MET A 1 7.39 4.11 27.93
CA MET A 1 7.97 5.47 27.92
C MET A 1 8.65 5.84 26.59
N LEU A 2 9.39 4.94 25.92
CA LEU A 2 10.08 5.27 24.67
C LEU A 2 9.17 5.80 23.55
N GLU A 3 7.93 5.30 23.44
CA GLU A 3 6.96 5.83 22.47
C GLU A 3 6.60 7.28 22.75
N ILE A 4 6.39 7.63 24.03
CA ILE A 4 6.14 9.01 24.45
C ILE A 4 7.33 9.90 24.14
N PHE A 5 8.57 9.41 24.34
CA PHE A 5 9.76 10.16 23.94
C PHE A 5 9.76 10.48 22.44
N ARG A 6 9.38 9.54 21.57
CA ARG A 6 9.27 9.84 20.14
C ARG A 6 8.26 10.96 19.89
N VAL A 7 7.08 10.89 20.51
CA VAL A 7 6.04 11.92 20.36
C VAL A 7 6.54 13.30 20.78
N VAL A 8 7.03 13.44 22.01
CA VAL A 8 7.35 14.75 22.59
C VAL A 8 8.69 15.31 22.10
N MET A 9 9.66 14.45 21.74
CA MET A 9 10.95 14.93 21.21
C MET A 9 10.84 15.38 19.75
N THR A 10 9.83 14.92 19.00
CA THR A 10 9.59 15.35 17.63
C THR A 10 8.35 16.24 17.48
N ASN A 11 7.84 16.79 18.60
CA ASN A 11 6.69 17.69 18.67
C ASN A 11 5.44 17.18 17.93
N CYS A 12 5.19 15.87 17.94
CA CYS A 12 3.96 15.32 17.33
C CYS A 12 2.69 15.75 18.09
N ASP A 13 2.85 16.18 19.33
CA ASP A 13 1.81 16.64 20.25
C ASP A 13 1.52 18.15 20.18
N ASP A 14 2.22 18.92 19.34
CA ASP A 14 2.06 20.38 19.23
C ASP A 14 2.09 20.86 17.77
N HIS A 15 1.76 22.14 17.51
CA HIS A 15 1.77 22.78 16.18
C HIS A 15 0.99 22.01 15.10
N GLN A 16 -0.12 21.37 15.50
CA GLN A 16 -0.92 20.54 14.61
C GLN A 16 -1.76 21.40 13.66
N HIS A 17 -1.72 21.03 12.38
CA HIS A 17 -2.51 21.67 11.32
C HIS A 17 -3.53 20.70 10.75
N LEU A 18 -4.63 21.25 10.24
CA LEU A 18 -5.62 20.53 9.47
C LEU A 18 -5.46 20.80 7.97
N VAL A 19 -5.95 19.88 7.15
CA VAL A 19 -6.10 20.08 5.70
C VAL A 19 -7.50 20.63 5.45
N VAL A 20 -7.60 21.87 4.97
CA VAL A 20 -8.87 22.51 4.61
C VAL A 20 -9.51 21.73 3.46
N GLY A 21 -10.74 21.23 3.66
CA GLY A 21 -11.42 20.33 2.72
C GLY A 21 -11.26 18.83 3.02
N GLY A 22 -10.41 18.48 3.99
CA GLY A 22 -10.27 17.12 4.53
C GLY A 22 -9.00 16.39 4.05
N VAL A 23 -8.29 15.75 4.98
CA VAL A 23 -7.00 15.09 4.72
C VAL A 23 -7.08 13.95 3.71
N ALA A 24 -8.26 13.38 3.45
CA ALA A 24 -8.48 12.40 2.38
C ALA A 24 -8.09 12.93 0.98
N GLN A 25 -8.04 14.25 0.80
CA GLN A 25 -7.50 14.87 -0.41
C GLN A 25 -6.02 14.53 -0.66
N VAL A 26 -5.23 14.23 0.36
CA VAL A 26 -3.81 13.86 0.20
C VAL A 26 -3.66 12.53 -0.55
N PRO A 27 -4.17 11.38 -0.06
CA PRO A 27 -4.07 10.12 -0.81
C PRO A 27 -4.83 10.16 -2.14
N MET A 28 -5.98 10.86 -2.21
CA MET A 28 -6.72 11.04 -3.46
C MET A 28 -5.96 11.90 -4.48
N GLY A 29 -5.20 12.89 -4.01
CA GLY A 29 -4.30 13.71 -4.81
C GLY A 29 -3.15 12.88 -5.35
N ILE A 30 -2.47 12.12 -4.49
CA ILE A 30 -1.39 11.21 -4.89
C ILE A 30 -1.88 10.21 -5.96
N TRP A 31 -3.08 9.66 -5.80
CA TRP A 31 -3.68 8.74 -6.78
C TRP A 31 -3.81 9.35 -8.18
N ARG A 32 -4.12 10.65 -8.27
CA ARG A 32 -4.40 11.36 -9.53
C ARG A 32 -3.22 12.19 -10.05
N HIS A 33 -2.22 12.43 -9.21
CA HIS A 33 -1.08 13.29 -9.54
C HIS A 33 -0.25 12.70 -10.69
N VAL A 34 0.07 13.55 -11.66
CA VAL A 34 0.99 13.23 -12.76
C VAL A 34 2.35 13.84 -12.43
N PRO A 35 3.39 13.04 -12.19
CA PRO A 35 4.73 13.56 -11.91
C PRO A 35 5.34 14.20 -13.17
N GLU A 36 6.14 15.24 -12.97
CA GLU A 36 6.87 15.91 -14.06
C GLU A 36 7.87 14.98 -14.76
N ARG A 37 8.47 14.06 -13.99
CA ARG A 37 9.43 13.08 -14.47
C ARG A 37 9.11 11.69 -13.93
N CYS A 38 8.89 10.74 -14.83
CA CYS A 38 8.70 9.34 -14.50
C CYS A 38 9.61 8.49 -15.39
N ALA A 39 10.42 7.61 -14.79
CA ALA A 39 11.18 6.64 -15.59
C ALA A 39 10.20 5.67 -16.27
N HIS A 40 10.54 5.21 -17.48
CA HIS A 40 9.80 4.25 -18.31
C HIS A 40 8.43 4.73 -18.85
N TRP A 41 7.63 5.40 -18.03
CA TRP A 41 6.26 5.78 -18.37
C TRP A 41 6.17 7.05 -19.22
N PRO A 42 5.19 7.13 -20.15
CA PRO A 42 4.97 8.33 -20.94
C PRO A 42 4.47 9.50 -20.06
N ALA A 43 4.67 10.72 -20.54
CA ALA A 43 4.09 11.91 -19.93
C ALA A 43 2.56 11.79 -19.80
N GLY A 44 2.01 12.29 -18.69
CA GLY A 44 0.58 12.12 -18.38
C GLY A 44 0.24 10.88 -17.53
N THR A 45 1.20 10.00 -17.24
CA THR A 45 0.95 8.80 -16.44
C THR A 45 0.77 9.15 -14.95
N SER A 46 -0.31 8.65 -14.33
CA SER A 46 -0.55 8.67 -12.87
C SER A 46 -0.84 7.26 -12.35
N LEU A 47 -0.92 7.08 -11.03
CA LEU A 47 -1.37 5.81 -10.46
C LEU A 47 -2.78 5.45 -10.97
N SER A 48 -3.69 6.42 -11.02
CA SER A 48 -5.03 6.24 -11.56
C SER A 48 -5.02 5.76 -13.01
N SER A 49 -4.21 6.36 -13.90
CA SER A 49 -4.17 5.96 -15.30
C SER A 49 -3.58 4.56 -15.50
N LEU A 50 -2.51 4.21 -14.75
CA LEU A 50 -1.92 2.87 -14.78
C LEU A 50 -2.91 1.78 -14.36
N HIS A 51 -3.80 2.10 -13.42
CA HIS A 51 -4.80 1.18 -12.88
C HIS A 51 -6.19 1.34 -13.50
N ARG A 52 -6.32 2.13 -14.58
CA ARG A 52 -7.59 2.39 -15.28
C ARG A 52 -8.71 2.89 -14.33
N GLY A 53 -8.33 3.71 -13.36
CA GLY A 53 -9.25 4.42 -12.48
C GLY A 53 -9.29 3.92 -11.04
N ALA A 54 -9.13 2.62 -10.79
CA ALA A 54 -9.34 2.02 -9.48
C ALA A 54 -8.27 0.97 -9.10
N PRO A 55 -7.93 0.83 -7.81
CA PRO A 55 -7.14 -0.31 -7.34
C PRO A 55 -7.90 -1.63 -7.55
N ARG A 56 -7.16 -2.74 -7.45
CA ARG A 56 -7.76 -4.08 -7.46
C ARG A 56 -8.53 -4.35 -6.17
N ALA A 57 -9.33 -5.41 -6.19
CA ALA A 57 -10.06 -5.90 -5.03
C ALA A 57 -9.10 -6.31 -3.89
N GLY A 58 -9.68 -6.46 -2.69
CA GLY A 58 -8.93 -6.89 -1.50
C GLY A 58 -8.23 -8.23 -1.71
N VAL A 59 -7.03 -8.36 -1.13
CA VAL A 59 -6.22 -9.58 -1.14
C VAL A 59 -6.80 -10.58 -0.14
N LYS A 60 -6.89 -11.84 -0.56
CA LYS A 60 -7.33 -12.99 0.26
C LYS A 60 -6.18 -13.93 0.63
N ARG A 61 -5.17 -14.08 -0.24
CA ARG A 61 -4.05 -15.00 -0.01
C ARG A 61 -2.74 -14.46 -0.59
N ILE A 62 -1.63 -14.71 0.11
CA ILE A 62 -0.26 -14.44 -0.35
C ILE A 62 0.58 -15.69 -0.09
N ALA A 63 1.27 -16.21 -1.10
CA ALA A 63 2.13 -17.38 -0.97
C ALA A 63 3.31 -17.36 -1.94
N HIS A 64 4.25 -18.29 -1.77
CA HIS A 64 5.25 -18.57 -2.79
C HIS A 64 4.60 -19.10 -4.08
N ALA A 65 5.04 -18.55 -5.22
CA ALA A 65 4.80 -19.14 -6.54
C ALA A 65 5.91 -20.17 -6.85
N ALA A 66 5.64 -21.06 -7.82
CA ALA A 66 6.58 -22.12 -8.18
C ALA A 66 7.92 -21.61 -8.75
N ASP A 67 7.94 -20.39 -9.28
CA ASP A 67 9.11 -19.75 -9.91
C ASP A 67 9.87 -18.80 -8.98
N GLY A 68 9.58 -18.83 -7.67
CA GLY A 68 10.21 -17.96 -6.67
C GLY A 68 9.61 -16.55 -6.57
N ARG A 69 8.55 -16.25 -7.35
CA ARG A 69 7.74 -15.04 -7.14
C ARG A 69 6.74 -15.21 -6.00
N PHE A 70 5.95 -14.16 -5.76
CA PHE A 70 4.83 -14.17 -4.83
C PHE A 70 3.52 -14.27 -5.60
N ALA A 71 2.73 -15.31 -5.32
CA ALA A 71 1.36 -15.45 -5.79
C ALA A 71 0.41 -14.70 -4.85
N VAL A 72 -0.30 -13.70 -5.38
CA VAL A 72 -1.30 -12.91 -4.66
C VAL A 72 -2.67 -13.19 -5.25
N THR A 73 -3.58 -13.73 -4.43
CA THR A 73 -4.95 -14.05 -4.80
C THR A 73 -5.92 -13.05 -4.19
N ASP A 74 -6.82 -12.49 -5.01
CA ASP A 74 -7.85 -11.56 -4.54
C ASP A 74 -9.12 -12.26 -4.03
N ASN A 75 -10.06 -11.46 -3.52
CA ASN A 75 -11.34 -11.94 -3.00
C ASN A 75 -12.23 -12.67 -4.03
N TYR A 76 -11.97 -12.48 -5.33
CA TYR A 76 -12.71 -13.11 -6.42
C TYR A 76 -11.97 -14.32 -7.01
N GLY A 77 -10.79 -14.66 -6.48
CA GLY A 77 -9.98 -15.80 -6.89
C GLY A 77 -8.98 -15.52 -8.01
N ASP A 78 -8.86 -14.28 -8.51
CA ASP A 78 -7.83 -13.92 -9.49
C ASP A 78 -6.46 -14.00 -8.81
N THR A 79 -5.55 -14.79 -9.39
CA THR A 79 -4.19 -14.96 -8.85
C THR A 79 -3.18 -14.36 -9.82
N ARG A 80 -2.32 -13.50 -9.28
CA ARG A 80 -1.26 -12.83 -10.03
C ARG A 80 0.07 -13.00 -9.31
N GLU A 81 1.12 -13.13 -10.10
CA GLU A 81 2.47 -13.38 -9.59
C GLU A 81 3.35 -12.14 -9.74
N TYR A 82 3.97 -11.73 -8.63
CA TYR A 82 4.79 -10.53 -8.55
C TYR A 82 6.19 -10.87 -8.02
N ALA A 83 7.22 -10.20 -8.55
CA ALA A 83 8.58 -10.35 -8.02
C ALA A 83 8.74 -9.76 -6.61
N ALA A 84 7.86 -8.84 -6.21
CA ALA A 84 7.84 -8.23 -4.88
C ALA A 84 6.40 -7.88 -4.48
N VAL A 85 6.12 -7.93 -3.18
CA VAL A 85 4.82 -7.56 -2.59
C VAL A 85 5.06 -6.66 -1.37
N LEU A 86 4.28 -5.59 -1.27
CA LEU A 86 4.28 -4.70 -0.11
C LEU A 86 2.89 -4.74 0.55
N THR A 87 2.85 -5.11 1.83
CA THR A 87 1.63 -5.08 2.65
C THR A 87 1.65 -3.87 3.58
N THR A 88 0.63 -3.01 3.49
CA THR A 88 0.51 -1.82 4.36
C THR A 88 -0.71 -1.88 5.27
N CYS A 89 -1.36 -3.05 5.37
CA CYS A 89 -2.41 -3.30 6.33
C CYS A 89 -1.86 -3.27 7.75
N GLN A 90 -2.74 -3.10 8.75
CA GLN A 90 -2.36 -3.39 10.13
C GLN A 90 -1.85 -4.83 10.23
N SER A 91 -0.73 -5.04 10.92
CA SER A 91 0.05 -6.30 10.85
C SER A 91 -0.78 -7.55 11.16
N TRP A 92 -1.72 -7.44 12.10
CA TRP A 92 -2.58 -8.55 12.50
C TRP A 92 -3.52 -9.06 11.40
N LEU A 93 -3.74 -8.29 10.33
CA LEU A 93 -4.54 -8.73 9.20
C LEU A 93 -3.85 -9.81 8.35
N LEU A 94 -2.52 -9.95 8.46
CA LEU A 94 -1.74 -11.01 7.82
C LEU A 94 -2.01 -12.41 8.42
N THR A 95 -2.66 -12.48 9.58
CA THR A 95 -3.02 -13.75 10.22
C THR A 95 -4.53 -13.97 10.31
N THR A 96 -5.34 -12.93 10.07
CA THR A 96 -6.79 -12.97 10.32
C THR A 96 -7.66 -12.71 9.10
N GLN A 97 -7.20 -11.91 8.13
CA GLN A 97 -7.97 -11.56 6.93
C GLN A 97 -7.31 -12.04 5.65
N ILE A 98 -5.99 -12.18 5.67
CA ILE A 98 -5.19 -12.68 4.55
C ILE A 98 -4.64 -14.04 4.96
N GLU A 99 -4.87 -15.06 4.14
CA GLU A 99 -4.16 -16.33 4.23
C GLU A 99 -2.73 -16.09 3.74
N CYS A 100 -1.86 -15.69 4.66
CA CYS A 100 -0.47 -15.42 4.35
C CYS A 100 0.36 -16.67 4.68
N ASP A 101 1.11 -17.17 3.70
CA ASP A 101 2.06 -18.25 3.90
C ASP A 101 3.10 -17.84 4.96
N GLU A 102 3.14 -18.57 6.08
CA GLU A 102 4.00 -18.24 7.22
C GLU A 102 5.49 -18.24 6.84
N THR A 103 5.88 -19.02 5.83
CA THR A 103 7.28 -19.12 5.39
C THR A 103 7.79 -17.85 4.70
N LEU A 104 6.91 -16.89 4.41
CA LEU A 104 7.26 -15.57 3.88
C LEU A 104 7.95 -14.68 4.93
N PHE A 105 7.86 -15.03 6.21
CA PHE A 105 8.47 -14.30 7.32
C PHE A 105 9.41 -15.22 8.12
N SER A 106 10.51 -14.66 8.62
CA SER A 106 11.55 -15.33 9.41
C SER A 106 11.57 -14.85 10.85
#